data_AF-A0A950CRG9-F1
#
_entry.id   AF-A0A950CRG9-F1
#
_cell.length_a   1.000
_cell.length_b   1.000
_cell.length_c   1.000
_cell.angle_alpha   90.00
_cell.angle_beta   90.00
_cell.angle_gamma   90.00
#
_symmetry.space_group_name_H-M   'P 1'
#
loop_
_entity.id
_entity.type
_entity.pdbx_description
1 polymer ?
#
loop_
_entity_poly.entity_id
_entity_poly.type
_entity_poly.pdbx_seq_one_letter_code
_entity_poly.pdbx_strand_id
1 'polypeptide(L)'
;VSFARERMHEYGCSAVQAALEAGVTRLRPVMMTALAMIIGMVPMALGLGDGGEQNAPLGRAVIGGLVMATVATLFFVPAVFSLVHANRPLTRADSENSVEGQIHD
;
A
#
# COMPACT_ATOMS: atom_id res chain seq x y z
N VAL A 1 8.11 1.08 13.20
CA VAL A 1 7.03 2.04 13.57
C VAL A 1 7.51 3.14 14.51
N SER A 2 8.68 3.02 15.15
CA SER A 2 9.27 4.08 16.01
C SER A 2 9.96 5.21 15.22
N PHE A 3 10.69 4.91 14.14
CA PHE A 3 11.45 5.92 13.37
C PHE A 3 10.60 6.97 12.63
N ALA A 4 9.38 6.61 12.21
CA ALA A 4 8.47 7.53 11.51
C ALA A 4 7.78 8.53 12.46
N ARG A 5 7.72 8.22 13.77
CA ARG A 5 7.14 9.11 14.78
C ARG A 5 8.14 10.17 15.23
N GLU A 6 9.44 9.84 15.24
CA GLU A 6 10.54 10.76 15.55
C GLU A 6 10.62 11.90 14.50
N ARG A 7 10.52 11.58 13.21
CA ARG A 7 10.58 12.57 12.11
C ARG A 7 9.38 13.52 12.04
N MET A 8 8.21 13.13 12.58
CA MET A 8 7.00 13.98 12.51
C MET A 8 7.06 15.18 13.44
N HIS A 9 7.85 15.12 14.52
CA HIS A 9 7.97 16.24 15.45
C HIS A 9 8.94 17.33 14.96
N GLU A 10 9.72 17.05 13.91
CA GLU A 10 10.84 17.90 13.49
C GLU A 10 10.66 18.53 12.09
N TYR A 11 9.76 18.02 11.22
CA TYR A 11 9.72 18.43 9.80
C TYR A 11 8.39 18.92 9.22
N GLY A 12 7.32 19.08 10.01
CA GLY A 12 6.07 19.70 9.52
C GLY A 12 5.53 19.08 8.22
N CYS A 13 5.77 17.77 7.99
CA CYS A 13 5.37 17.12 6.75
C CYS A 13 3.83 17.06 6.69
N SER A 14 3.25 17.57 5.60
CA SER A 14 1.81 17.52 5.34
C SER A 14 1.23 16.15 5.68
N ALA A 15 0.03 16.10 6.29
CA ALA A 15 -0.63 14.85 6.70
C ALA A 15 -0.73 13.82 5.57
N VAL A 16 -0.75 14.28 4.32
CA VAL A 16 -0.74 13.48 3.09
C VAL A 16 0.59 12.73 2.92
N GLN A 17 1.73 13.38 3.18
CA GLN A 17 3.05 12.76 3.04
C GLN A 17 3.29 11.68 4.09
N ALA A 18 2.88 11.91 5.34
CA ALA A 18 2.93 10.90 6.41
C ALA A 18 2.01 9.70 6.11
N ALA A 19 0.83 9.93 5.53
CA ALA A 19 -0.09 8.88 5.10
C ALA A 19 0.51 8.02 3.96
N LEU A 20 1.16 8.67 2.98
CA LEU A 20 1.80 7.98 1.86
C LEU A 20 2.95 7.08 2.33
N GLU A 21 3.80 7.60 3.21
CA GLU A 21 4.96 6.86 3.74
C GLU A 21 4.53 5.65 4.60
N ALA A 22 3.46 5.82 5.38
CA ALA A 22 2.82 4.73 6.13
C ALA A 22 2.17 3.68 5.19
N GLY A 23 1.54 4.11 4.09
CA GLY A 23 0.95 3.24 3.09
C GLY A 23 1.98 2.40 2.34
N VAL A 24 3.06 3.03 1.87
CA VAL A 24 4.14 2.36 1.12
C VAL A 24 4.85 1.30 1.97
N THR A 25 5.01 1.54 3.28
CA THR A 25 5.62 0.58 4.21
C THR A 25 4.84 -0.73 4.31
N ARG A 26 3.51 -0.69 4.11
CA ARG A 26 2.64 -1.88 4.11
C ARG A 26 2.47 -2.50 2.72
N LEU A 27 2.49 -1.66 1.68
CA LEU A 27 2.36 -2.10 0.31
C LEU A 27 3.53 -2.99 -0.15
N ARG A 28 4.76 -2.67 0.29
CA ARG A 28 5.94 -3.48 -0.04
C ARG A 28 5.76 -4.96 0.34
N PRO A 29 5.38 -5.31 1.60
CA PRO A 29 5.07 -6.68 1.99
C PRO A 29 3.97 -7.36 1.15
N VAL A 30 2.88 -6.66 0.82
CA VAL A 30 1.74 -7.24 0.08
C VAL A 30 2.16 -7.62 -1.35
N MET A 31 2.88 -6.73 -2.02
CA MET A 31 3.40 -7.01 -3.36
C MET A 31 4.43 -8.16 -3.32
N MET A 32 5.28 -8.20 -2.29
CA MET A 32 6.28 -9.26 -2.13
C MET A 32 5.64 -10.65 -1.99
N THR A 33 4.59 -10.79 -1.18
CA THR A 33 3.91 -12.08 -0.99
C THR A 33 3.12 -12.50 -2.22
N ALA A 34 2.40 -11.56 -2.84
CA ALA A 34 1.64 -11.83 -4.07
C ALA A 34 2.56 -12.31 -5.20
N LEU A 35 3.70 -11.62 -5.41
CA LEU A 35 4.67 -12.00 -6.43
C LEU A 35 5.31 -13.37 -6.15
N ALA A 36 5.72 -13.64 -4.91
CA ALA A 36 6.28 -14.93 -4.54
C ALA A 36 5.31 -16.08 -4.80
N MET A 37 4.03 -15.89 -4.46
CA MET A 37 2.99 -16.90 -4.64
C MET A 37 2.66 -17.11 -6.12
N ILE A 38 2.59 -16.04 -6.92
CA ILE A 38 2.40 -16.12 -8.37
C ILE A 38 3.56 -16.90 -9.00
N ILE A 39 4.82 -16.55 -8.69
CA ILE A 39 6.02 -17.22 -9.21
C ILE A 39 6.01 -18.72 -8.88
N GLY A 40 5.65 -19.07 -7.63
CA GLY A 40 5.56 -20.48 -7.20
C GLY A 40 4.50 -21.28 -7.96
N MET A 41 3.44 -20.63 -8.45
CA MET A 41 2.36 -21.28 -9.20
C MET A 41 2.51 -21.22 -10.73
N VAL A 42 3.48 -20.47 -11.25
CA VAL A 42 3.78 -20.43 -12.71
C VAL A 42 3.96 -21.83 -13.32
N PRO A 43 4.81 -22.74 -12.79
CA PRO A 43 5.01 -24.05 -13.42
C PRO A 43 3.72 -24.90 -13.41
N MET A 44 2.92 -24.81 -12.34
CA MET A 44 1.64 -25.51 -12.24
C MET A 44 0.59 -24.94 -13.21
N ALA A 45 0.53 -23.62 -13.37
CA ALA A 45 -0.42 -22.94 -14.27
C ALA A 45 -0.12 -23.16 -15.76
N LEU A 46 1.14 -23.44 -16.08
CA LEU A 46 1.60 -23.87 -17.41
C LEU A 46 1.33 -25.36 -17.68
N GLY A 47 0.91 -26.13 -16.68
CA GLY A 47 0.63 -27.56 -16.82
C GLY A 47 1.89 -28.41 -17.01
N LEU A 48 3.04 -27.94 -16.52
CA LEU A 48 4.31 -28.66 -16.61
C LEU A 48 4.36 -29.74 -15.52
N GLY A 49 3.85 -30.93 -15.81
CA GLY A 49 3.87 -32.10 -14.93
C GLY A 49 2.73 -33.08 -15.23
N ASP A 50 2.85 -34.32 -14.74
CA ASP A 50 1.79 -35.33 -14.90
C ASP A 50 0.46 -34.85 -14.27
N GLY A 51 -0.62 -34.85 -15.06
CA GLY A 51 -1.92 -34.29 -14.67
C GLY A 51 -2.01 -32.75 -14.78
N GLY A 52 -1.03 -32.12 -15.44
CA GLY A 52 -0.96 -30.68 -15.63
C GLY A 52 -2.15 -30.08 -16.38
N GLU A 53 -2.76 -30.81 -17.32
CA GLU A 53 -4.00 -30.35 -17.98
C GLU A 53 -5.20 -30.15 -17.04
N GLN A 54 -5.28 -30.90 -15.94
CA GLN A 54 -6.35 -30.75 -14.95
C GLN A 54 -6.02 -29.68 -13.90
N ASN A 55 -4.73 -29.50 -13.58
CA ASN A 55 -4.24 -28.56 -12.58
C ASN A 55 -3.95 -27.15 -13.12
N ALA A 56 -3.70 -27.01 -14.42
CA ALA A 56 -3.49 -25.73 -15.10
C ALA A 56 -4.66 -24.73 -14.92
N PRO A 57 -5.95 -25.10 -15.09
CA PRO A 57 -7.06 -24.18 -14.85
C PRO A 57 -7.15 -23.74 -13.38
N LEU A 58 -6.80 -24.61 -12.42
CA LEU A 58 -6.76 -24.27 -11.01
C LEU A 58 -5.66 -23.23 -10.72
N GLY A 59 -4.45 -23.44 -11.23
CA GLY A 59 -3.35 -22.49 -11.09
C GLY A 59 -3.66 -21.12 -11.67
N ARG A 60 -4.30 -21.07 -12.86
CA ARG A 60 -4.74 -19.81 -13.49
C ARG A 60 -5.80 -19.09 -12.66
N ALA A 61 -6.76 -19.82 -12.08
CA ALA A 61 -7.80 -19.25 -11.22
C ALA A 61 -7.19 -18.60 -9.97
N VAL A 62 -6.21 -19.24 -9.34
CA VAL A 62 -5.54 -18.69 -8.15
C VAL A 62 -4.69 -17.47 -8.50
N ILE A 63 -3.93 -17.49 -9.61
CA ILE A 63 -3.16 -16.33 -10.06
C ILE A 63 -4.09 -15.14 -10.33
N GLY A 64 -5.21 -15.35 -11.02
CA GLY A 64 -6.20 -14.30 -11.26
C GLY A 64 -6.82 -13.77 -9.95
N GLY A 65 -7.15 -14.67 -9.02
CA GLY A 65 -7.66 -14.32 -7.70
C GLY A 65 -6.67 -13.49 -6.88
N LEU A 66 -5.39 -13.85 -6.90
CA LEU A 66 -4.32 -13.12 -6.21
C LEU A 66 -4.11 -11.73 -6.80
N VAL A 67 -4.13 -11.60 -8.14
CA VAL A 67 -4.03 -10.29 -8.79
C VAL A 67 -5.21 -9.40 -8.40
N MET A 68 -6.44 -9.91 -8.49
CA MET A 68 -7.63 -9.15 -8.10
C MET A 68 -7.65 -8.83 -6.61
N ALA A 69 -7.26 -9.76 -5.74
CA ALA A 69 -7.16 -9.52 -4.30
C ALA A 69 -6.09 -8.48 -3.97
N THR A 70 -4.96 -8.48 -4.69
CA THR A 70 -3.89 -7.50 -4.51
C THR A 70 -4.36 -6.10 -4.89
N VAL A 71 -5.00 -5.96 -6.06
CA VAL A 71 -5.58 -4.69 -6.50
C VAL A 71 -6.69 -4.23 -5.56
N ALA A 72 -7.62 -5.12 -5.20
CA ALA A 72 -8.69 -4.80 -4.27
C ALA A 72 -8.13 -4.33 -2.91
N THR A 73 -7.12 -5.01 -2.37
CA THR A 73 -6.46 -4.60 -1.12
C THR A 73 -5.79 -3.23 -1.25
N LEU A 74 -5.11 -2.99 -2.37
CA LEU A 74 -4.45 -1.74 -2.70
C LEU A 74 -5.41 -0.55 -2.77
N PHE A 75 -6.64 -0.75 -3.24
CA PHE A 75 -7.70 0.26 -3.26
C PHE A 75 -8.46 0.34 -1.94
N PHE A 76 -8.63 -0.80 -1.25
CA PHE A 76 -9.33 -0.87 0.02
C PHE A 76 -8.59 -0.12 1.12
N VAL A 77 -7.26 -0.26 1.21
CA VAL A 77 -6.44 0.44 2.21
C VAL A 77 -6.60 1.97 2.15
N PRO A 78 -6.42 2.66 1.00
CA PRO A 78 -6.63 4.11 0.91
C PRO A 78 -8.09 4.52 1.06
N ALA A 79 -9.05 3.70 0.61
CA ALA A 79 -10.48 3.98 0.82
C ALA A 79 -10.84 3.98 2.31
N VAL A 80 -10.40 2.97 3.06
CA VAL A 80 -10.60 2.90 4.51
C VAL A 80 -9.82 4.01 5.23
N PHE A 81 -8.58 4.28 4.82
CA PHE A 81 -7.80 5.38 5.37
C PHE A 81 -8.50 6.73 5.17
N SER A 82 -9.00 6.99 3.96
CA SER A 82 -9.77 8.18 3.60
C SER A 82 -11.03 8.28 4.43
N LEU A 83 -11.81 7.20 4.57
CA LEU A 83 -13.03 7.19 5.39
C LEU A 83 -12.76 7.50 6.87
N VAL A 84 -11.70 6.90 7.44
CA VAL A 84 -11.31 7.12 8.84
C VAL A 84 -10.76 8.53 9.07
N HIS A 85 -10.04 9.10 8.10
CA HIS A 85 -9.46 10.45 8.20
C HIS A 85 -10.38 11.57 7.69
N ALA A 86 -11.44 11.26 6.94
CA ALA A 86 -12.39 12.24 6.40
C ALA A 86 -13.16 13.00 7.51
N ASN A 87 -13.23 12.43 8.72
CA ASN A 87 -13.83 13.07 9.89
C ASN A 87 -12.88 13.98 10.67
N ARG A 88 -11.63 14.17 10.22
CA ARG A 88 -10.80 15.27 10.73
C ARG A 88 -11.17 16.52 9.94
N PRO A 89 -11.86 17.51 10.55
CA PRO A 89 -11.99 18.81 9.91
C PRO A 89 -10.57 19.29 9.57
N LEU A 90 -10.38 19.75 8.32
CA LEU A 90 -9.17 20.43 7.87
C LEU A 90 -9.04 21.73 8.68
N THR A 91 -8.62 21.63 9.94
CA THR A 91 -8.15 22.77 10.70
C THR A 91 -6.83 23.17 10.07
N ARG A 92 -6.91 24.10 9.10
CA ARG A 92 -6.07 25.28 8.81
C ARG A 92 -4.57 25.34 9.17
N ALA A 93 -3.93 24.28 9.63
CA ALA A 93 -2.57 24.28 10.13
C ALA A 93 -1.50 24.41 9.02
N ASP A 94 -1.87 24.26 7.74
CA ASP A 94 -0.93 24.36 6.62
C ASP A 94 -0.78 25.80 6.07
N SER A 95 -1.49 26.81 6.61
CA SER A 95 -1.34 28.21 6.17
C SER A 95 -0.60 29.13 7.14
N GLU A 96 -0.39 28.73 8.40
CA GLU A 96 0.30 29.57 9.40
C GLU A 96 1.83 29.38 9.37
N ASN A 97 2.30 28.19 8.98
CA ASN A 97 3.73 27.87 9.02
C ASN A 97 4.54 28.36 7.80
N SER A 98 3.87 28.90 6.77
CA SER A 98 4.57 29.49 5.61
C SER A 98 4.91 30.97 5.80
N VAL A 99 4.37 31.62 6.84
CA VAL A 99 4.62 33.06 7.11
C VAL A 99 5.73 33.25 8.14
N GLU A 100 5.89 32.32 9.09
CA GLU A 100 6.84 32.46 10.20
C GLU A 100 8.30 32.17 9.81
N GLY A 101 8.52 31.37 8.75
CA GLY A 101 9.85 31.08 8.22
C GLY A 101 10.50 32.21 7.40
N GLN A 102 9.80 33.33 7.17
CA GLN A 102 10.30 34.45 6.36
C GLN A 102 10.65 35.71 7.18
N ILE A 103 10.52 35.67 8.52
CA ILE A 103 10.75 36.85 9.39
C ILE A 103 12.01 36.74 10.26
N HIS A 104 12.74 35.62 10.22
CA HIS A 104 13.96 35.45 11.03
C HIS A 104 15.20 35.26 10.15
N ASP A 105 15.43 36.24 9.27
CA ASP A 105 16.77 36.64 8.85
C ASP A 105 17.37 37.60 9.90
#